data_AF-R9KKB6-F1
#
_entry.id   AF-R9KKB6-F1
#
_cell.length_a   1.000
_cell.length_b   1.000
_cell.length_c   1.000
_cell.angle_alpha   90.00
_cell.angle_beta   90.00
_cell.angle_gamma   90.00
#
_symmetry.space_group_name_H-M   'P 1'
#
loop_
_entity.id
_entity.type
_entity.pdbx_description
1 polymer ?
#
loop_
_entity_poly.entity_id
_entity_poly.type
_entity_poly.pdbx_seq_one_letter_code
_entity_poly.pdbx_strand_id
1 'polypeptide(L)'
;MKKKLALILAGLLCIGSFTSCAPSSPSSEKDAAKGAGNQPEMVIAVSENQKEFYQVVISQYRKLHPETDVTVEIIPWIDNTPTEKTEKNKKAIKDMQVQIMAGKGPDVFLLDESDSLLPDMVKSSYNGVFLDLNTVIDGIKGLPLNQTVVKAGEVDGKQYFLPLGYRLAGIAVADDTLGDFQPSSGQPDKFLKEVAAHAGVESFRNESLMKWYLPGLFGTPVLDYEEKSVTVSKELQDMAELLEEGSGITDENAPELPDVMTIGSSNDEGFAMLVKQSFASGTDIKFLPFPNGEGGVNAQVSIFAAVRANSACASQAGEFLAFLLSDEMQGSTGWEGFGNVMGPSAIPVNNNAVVPLFQYKFSLGAEEYQEDAAKKAEELSQLTQQVTTARFCEYENSLIYQTVFMTDGSRPVAERLENLKDELRFYFEE
;
A
#
# COMPACT_ATOMS: atom_id res chain seq x y z
N MET A 1 -61.21 -13.53 -54.98
CA MET A 1 -60.71 -12.79 -56.17
C MET A 1 -59.25 -13.17 -56.41
N LYS A 2 -58.97 -13.63 -57.65
CA LYS A 2 -57.70 -13.72 -58.42
C LYS A 2 -56.37 -13.65 -57.61
N LYS A 3 -55.57 -14.75 -57.56
CA LYS A 3 -54.47 -15.11 -58.51
C LYS A 3 -53.29 -14.11 -58.39
N LYS A 4 -52.01 -14.44 -58.19
CA LYS A 4 -51.10 -15.53 -58.65
C LYS A 4 -49.87 -15.54 -57.69
N LEU A 5 -49.21 -16.67 -57.39
CA LEU A 5 -48.13 -17.30 -58.18
C LEU A 5 -47.06 -16.26 -58.60
N ALA A 6 -45.75 -16.40 -58.40
CA ALA A 6 -44.95 -17.62 -58.48
C ALA A 6 -43.45 -17.30 -58.22
N LEU A 7 -42.71 -18.35 -57.83
CA LEU A 7 -41.40 -18.79 -58.35
C LEU A 7 -40.19 -17.83 -58.29
N ILE A 8 -39.06 -18.13 -57.62
CA ILE A 8 -38.11 -19.29 -57.68
C ILE A 8 -36.75 -18.86 -58.27
N LEU A 9 -35.69 -19.39 -57.66
CA LEU A 9 -34.40 -19.89 -58.20
C LEU A 9 -33.12 -19.05 -57.97
N ALA A 10 -32.16 -19.77 -57.35
CA ALA A 10 -30.75 -19.95 -57.72
C ALA A 10 -29.89 -18.73 -58.12
N GLY A 11 -28.63 -18.63 -57.72
CA GLY A 11 -27.73 -19.60 -57.12
C GLY A 11 -26.28 -19.14 -57.37
N LEU A 12 -25.38 -19.72 -56.58
CA LEU A 12 -23.96 -20.00 -56.86
C LEU A 12 -23.21 -19.05 -57.81
N LEU A 13 -22.15 -18.40 -57.30
CA LEU A 13 -20.87 -18.46 -58.00
C LEU A 13 -19.67 -18.28 -57.07
N CYS A 14 -18.75 -19.21 -57.24
CA CYS A 14 -17.53 -19.46 -56.52
C CYS A 14 -16.33 -18.69 -57.13
N ILE A 15 -15.32 -18.45 -56.28
CA ILE A 15 -13.85 -18.55 -56.50
C ILE A 15 -13.16 -17.63 -57.53
N GLY A 16 -12.04 -17.05 -57.07
CA GLY A 16 -10.89 -16.55 -57.87
C GLY A 16 -10.22 -15.36 -57.18
N SER A 17 -9.26 -15.53 -56.27
CA SER A 17 -7.82 -15.78 -56.51
C SER A 17 -7.15 -14.78 -57.45
N PHE A 18 -6.37 -13.84 -56.90
CA PHE A 18 -5.17 -13.33 -57.55
C PHE A 18 -3.99 -13.38 -56.59
N THR A 19 -3.08 -14.30 -56.88
CA THR A 19 -1.69 -14.32 -56.44
C THR A 19 -0.88 -13.35 -57.30
N SER A 20 0.09 -12.64 -56.72
CA SER A 20 1.26 -12.14 -57.45
C SER A 20 2.51 -12.56 -56.69
N CYS A 21 3.30 -13.43 -57.30
CA CYS A 21 4.65 -13.85 -56.89
C CYS A 21 5.65 -13.19 -57.86
N ALA A 22 6.60 -12.39 -57.39
CA ALA A 22 8.00 -12.77 -57.04
C ALA A 22 8.99 -12.09 -58.04
N PRO A 23 10.31 -11.97 -57.78
CA PRO A 23 11.21 -13.12 -57.63
C PRO A 23 12.23 -13.07 -56.48
N SER A 24 12.63 -14.28 -56.07
CA SER A 24 13.66 -14.71 -55.11
C SER A 24 15.10 -14.60 -55.66
N SER A 25 16.16 -14.53 -54.84
CA SER A 25 16.98 -15.67 -54.33
C SER A 25 18.27 -15.14 -53.60
N PRO A 26 19.11 -15.94 -52.91
CA PRO A 26 18.86 -17.05 -51.98
C PRO A 26 19.72 -17.07 -50.67
N SER A 27 19.13 -17.68 -49.63
CA SER A 27 19.69 -18.57 -48.58
C SER A 27 20.91 -18.21 -47.72
N SER A 28 20.70 -18.18 -46.40
CA SER A 28 21.40 -19.11 -45.48
C SER A 28 20.52 -19.39 -44.25
N GLU A 29 20.30 -20.69 -44.01
CA GLU A 29 19.45 -21.29 -42.99
C GLU A 29 19.87 -20.97 -41.55
N LYS A 30 18.88 -20.64 -40.71
CA LYS A 30 18.68 -21.15 -39.36
C LYS A 30 17.28 -20.77 -38.87
N ASP A 31 16.29 -21.49 -39.39
CA ASP A 31 15.03 -21.70 -38.69
C ASP A 31 15.24 -22.83 -37.68
N ALA A 32 14.90 -22.56 -36.41
CA ALA A 32 14.09 -23.42 -35.55
C ALA A 32 14.25 -23.01 -34.08
N ALA A 33 13.41 -22.06 -33.64
CA ALA A 33 12.71 -22.03 -32.34
C ALA A 33 12.21 -20.61 -32.04
N LYS A 34 11.21 -20.14 -32.80
CA LYS A 34 10.29 -19.10 -32.34
C LYS A 34 8.88 -19.58 -32.60
N GLY A 35 8.38 -20.41 -31.69
CA GLY A 35 6.95 -20.47 -31.46
C GLY A 35 6.53 -19.18 -30.77
N ALA A 36 6.31 -18.11 -31.55
CA ALA A 36 5.64 -16.91 -31.08
C ALA A 36 4.16 -17.25 -30.93
N GLY A 37 3.81 -17.86 -29.79
CA GLY A 37 2.45 -17.88 -29.31
C GLY A 37 2.08 -16.47 -28.86
N ASN A 38 0.93 -16.00 -29.35
CA ASN A 38 0.33 -14.70 -29.12
C ASN A 38 -0.08 -14.52 -27.63
N GLN A 39 0.88 -14.53 -26.70
CA GLN A 39 0.61 -14.29 -25.28
C GLN A 39 0.24 -12.82 -25.08
N PRO A 40 -0.79 -12.53 -24.27
CA PRO A 40 -1.19 -11.15 -23.98
C PRO A 40 -0.08 -10.43 -23.21
N GLU A 41 0.19 -9.17 -23.57
CA GLU A 41 1.09 -8.27 -22.84
C GLU A 41 0.45 -7.90 -21.49
N MET A 42 1.18 -8.08 -20.39
CA MET A 42 0.73 -7.72 -19.04
C MET A 42 1.05 -6.25 -18.75
N VAL A 43 0.03 -5.45 -18.45
CA VAL A 43 0.20 -4.03 -18.08
C VAL A 43 0.19 -3.88 -16.56
N ILE A 44 1.27 -3.32 -15.99
CA ILE A 44 1.38 -3.05 -14.56
C ILE A 44 1.28 -1.53 -14.31
N ALA A 45 0.25 -1.11 -13.58
CA ALA A 45 0.13 0.26 -13.09
C ALA A 45 0.95 0.42 -11.81
N VAL A 46 1.77 1.47 -11.74
CA VAL A 46 2.64 1.74 -10.60
C VAL A 46 2.44 3.17 -10.13
N SER A 47 2.21 3.36 -8.82
CA SER A 47 2.22 4.69 -8.20
C SER A 47 3.50 5.48 -8.55
N GLU A 48 3.36 6.74 -8.92
CA GLU A 48 4.50 7.61 -9.24
C GLU A 48 5.53 7.67 -8.11
N ASN A 49 5.10 7.59 -6.84
CA ASN A 49 5.98 7.62 -5.68
C ASN A 49 6.84 6.34 -5.55
N GLN A 50 6.39 5.22 -6.12
CA GLN A 50 7.07 3.93 -6.06
C GLN A 50 7.75 3.53 -7.39
N LYS A 51 7.72 4.43 -8.40
CA LYS A 51 8.14 4.08 -9.76
C LYS A 51 9.60 3.64 -9.85
N GLU A 52 10.49 4.29 -9.10
CA GLU A 52 11.93 4.01 -9.17
C GLU A 52 12.23 2.60 -8.67
N PHE A 53 11.62 2.23 -7.55
CA PHE A 53 11.72 0.89 -6.97
C PHE A 53 11.11 -0.17 -7.89
N TYR A 54 9.84 -0.02 -8.27
CA TYR A 54 9.15 -1.07 -9.02
C TYR A 54 9.62 -1.20 -10.47
N GLN A 55 10.15 -0.16 -11.11
CA GLN A 55 10.76 -0.30 -12.43
C GLN A 55 11.97 -1.25 -12.39
N VAL A 56 12.75 -1.21 -11.31
CA VAL A 56 13.90 -2.09 -11.11
C VAL A 56 13.42 -3.51 -10.86
N VAL A 57 12.46 -3.70 -9.95
CA VAL A 57 11.86 -5.02 -9.65
C VAL A 57 11.26 -5.66 -10.91
N ILE A 58 10.48 -4.90 -11.68
CA ILE A 58 9.86 -5.36 -12.94
C ILE A 58 10.93 -5.67 -13.99
N SER A 59 12.03 -4.91 -14.04
CA SER A 59 13.15 -5.23 -14.94
C SER A 59 13.79 -6.57 -14.60
N GLN A 60 13.89 -6.92 -13.32
CA GLN A 60 14.43 -8.22 -12.89
C GLN A 60 13.46 -9.35 -13.18
N TYR A 61 12.18 -9.14 -12.91
CA TYR A 61 11.13 -10.09 -13.27
C TYR A 61 11.19 -10.44 -14.77
N ARG A 62 11.28 -9.44 -15.65
CA ARG A 62 11.42 -9.66 -17.11
C ARG A 62 12.68 -10.46 -17.50
N LYS A 63 13.77 -10.36 -16.74
CA LYS A 63 15.00 -11.15 -17.01
C LYS A 63 14.83 -12.60 -16.61
N LEU A 64 14.15 -12.85 -15.50
CA LEU A 64 13.88 -14.20 -14.99
C LEU A 64 12.75 -14.90 -15.77
N HIS A 65 11.82 -14.12 -16.32
CA HIS A 65 10.63 -14.57 -17.04
C HIS A 65 10.56 -13.96 -18.46
N PRO A 66 11.52 -14.26 -19.36
CA PRO A 66 11.58 -13.67 -20.71
C PRO A 66 10.40 -14.06 -21.61
N GLU A 67 9.61 -15.06 -21.23
CA GLU A 67 8.36 -15.45 -21.87
C GLU A 67 7.18 -14.51 -21.57
N THR A 68 7.27 -13.73 -20.49
CA THR A 68 6.21 -12.79 -20.08
C THR A 68 6.51 -11.39 -20.61
N ASP A 69 5.68 -10.90 -21.52
CA ASP A 69 5.74 -9.51 -21.97
C ASP A 69 5.05 -8.61 -20.94
N VAL A 70 5.75 -7.56 -20.50
CA VAL A 70 5.28 -6.68 -19.42
C VAL A 70 5.49 -5.24 -19.83
N THR A 71 4.50 -4.37 -19.63
CA THR A 71 4.63 -2.91 -19.73
C THR A 71 4.27 -2.23 -18.42
N VAL A 72 4.80 -1.02 -18.23
CA VAL A 72 4.57 -0.23 -17.01
C VAL A 72 3.82 1.03 -17.38
N GLU A 73 2.71 1.27 -16.70
CA GLU A 73 1.95 2.51 -16.74
C GLU A 73 2.10 3.23 -15.40
N ILE A 74 2.35 4.53 -15.42
CA ILE A 74 2.56 5.31 -14.18
C ILE A 74 1.25 5.97 -13.78
N ILE A 75 0.85 5.74 -12.53
CA ILE A 75 -0.27 6.43 -11.88
C ILE A 75 0.29 7.75 -11.36
N PRO A 76 -0.10 8.90 -11.94
CA PRO A 76 0.50 10.17 -11.59
C PRO A 76 0.10 10.61 -10.18
N TRP A 77 1.03 11.19 -9.44
CA TRP A 77 0.72 11.78 -8.14
C TRP A 77 -0.05 13.11 -8.32
N ILE A 78 -1.00 13.37 -7.42
CA ILE A 78 -1.79 14.60 -7.40
C ILE A 78 -1.50 15.34 -6.09
N ASP A 79 -0.99 16.56 -6.19
CA ASP A 79 -1.04 17.52 -5.09
C ASP A 79 -2.33 18.35 -5.13
N ASN A 80 -2.61 19.04 -4.03
CA ASN A 80 -3.72 19.98 -3.95
C ASN A 80 -3.39 21.36 -4.55
N THR A 81 -2.24 21.51 -5.22
CA THR A 81 -1.83 22.78 -5.82
C THR A 81 -2.53 22.97 -7.17
N PRO A 82 -3.25 24.08 -7.41
CA PRO A 82 -3.96 24.28 -8.66
C PRO A 82 -3.01 24.66 -9.81
N THR A 83 -2.35 23.67 -10.41
CA THR A 83 -1.43 23.84 -11.55
C THR A 83 -1.93 23.13 -12.81
N GLU A 84 -1.41 23.50 -13.99
CA GLU A 84 -1.69 22.80 -15.25
C GLU A 84 -1.30 21.32 -15.18
N LYS A 85 -0.17 21.00 -14.51
CA LYS A 85 0.27 19.63 -14.25
C LYS A 85 -0.78 18.88 -13.42
N THR A 86 -1.28 19.50 -12.36
CA THR A 86 -2.27 18.90 -11.46
C THR A 86 -3.59 18.61 -12.18
N GLU A 87 -4.08 19.53 -13.03
CA GLU A 87 -5.28 19.28 -13.84
C GLU A 87 -5.08 18.17 -14.88
N LYS A 88 -3.89 18.09 -15.49
CA LYS A 88 -3.53 16.99 -16.39
C LYS A 88 -3.49 15.65 -15.65
N ASN A 89 -2.91 15.61 -14.45
CA ASN A 89 -2.82 14.40 -13.63
C ASN A 89 -4.21 13.92 -13.18
N LYS A 90 -5.08 14.85 -12.72
CA LYS A 90 -6.49 14.57 -12.41
C LYS A 90 -7.24 13.98 -13.60
N LYS A 91 -7.01 14.50 -14.81
CA LYS A 91 -7.61 13.95 -16.02
C LYS A 91 -7.10 12.54 -16.31
N ALA A 92 -5.80 12.30 -16.22
CA ALA A 92 -5.21 10.99 -16.47
C ALA A 92 -5.76 9.92 -15.50
N ILE A 93 -5.87 10.24 -14.21
CA ILE A 93 -6.48 9.34 -13.22
C ILE A 93 -7.94 9.06 -13.54
N LYS A 94 -8.74 10.09 -13.87
CA LYS A 94 -10.15 9.89 -14.27
C LYS A 94 -10.28 9.02 -15.52
N ASP A 95 -9.43 9.23 -16.52
CA ASP A 95 -9.44 8.41 -17.73
C ASP A 95 -9.11 6.94 -17.40
N MET A 96 -8.15 6.69 -16.51
CA MET A 96 -7.80 5.34 -16.04
C MET A 96 -8.95 4.70 -15.24
N GLN A 97 -9.58 5.44 -14.32
CA GLN A 97 -10.77 4.98 -13.58
C GLN A 97 -11.90 4.55 -14.53
N VAL A 98 -12.18 5.34 -15.58
CA VAL A 98 -13.19 4.98 -16.59
C VAL A 98 -12.83 3.69 -17.32
N GLN A 99 -11.55 3.47 -17.64
CA GLN A 99 -11.11 2.21 -18.26
C GLN A 99 -11.29 1.03 -17.31
N ILE A 100 -10.88 1.17 -16.05
CA ILE A 100 -11.02 0.14 -15.01
C ILE A 100 -12.49 -0.26 -14.84
N MET A 101 -13.39 0.72 -14.71
CA MET A 101 -14.84 0.47 -14.60
C MET A 101 -15.44 -0.18 -15.86
N ALA A 102 -14.82 0.03 -17.03
CA ALA A 102 -15.21 -0.65 -18.26
C ALA A 102 -14.58 -2.06 -18.41
N GLY A 103 -13.89 -2.56 -17.38
CA GLY A 103 -13.16 -3.83 -17.42
C GLY A 103 -11.94 -3.82 -18.34
N LYS A 104 -11.35 -2.64 -18.56
CA LYS A 104 -10.14 -2.41 -19.36
C LYS A 104 -9.04 -1.80 -18.47
N GLY A 105 -7.94 -1.40 -19.09
CA GLY A 105 -6.81 -0.78 -18.41
C GLY A 105 -5.83 -1.82 -17.88
N PRO A 106 -5.01 -1.44 -16.89
CA PRO A 106 -3.96 -2.29 -16.34
C PRO A 106 -4.45 -3.66 -15.84
N ASP A 107 -3.56 -4.64 -15.87
CA ASP A 107 -3.80 -5.98 -15.35
C ASP A 107 -3.47 -6.06 -13.86
N VAL A 108 -2.36 -5.46 -13.45
CA VAL A 108 -1.88 -5.41 -12.08
C VAL A 108 -1.77 -3.96 -11.63
N PHE A 109 -2.20 -3.66 -10.41
CA PHE A 109 -2.05 -2.37 -9.76
C PHE A 109 -1.08 -2.51 -8.59
N LEU A 110 -0.01 -1.73 -8.59
CA LEU A 110 0.93 -1.57 -7.47
C LEU A 110 0.72 -0.17 -6.88
N LEU A 111 0.04 -0.12 -5.74
CA LEU A 111 -0.44 1.10 -5.10
C LEU A 111 0.22 1.28 -3.73
N ASP A 112 0.12 2.49 -3.21
CA ASP A 112 0.66 2.89 -1.91
C ASP A 112 -0.36 3.73 -1.12
N GLU A 113 0.03 4.17 0.08
CA GLU A 113 -0.80 4.98 0.98
C GLU A 113 -1.25 6.34 0.40
N SER A 114 -0.72 6.76 -0.76
CA SER A 114 -1.14 7.94 -1.52
C SER A 114 -2.06 7.62 -2.69
N ASP A 115 -2.70 6.44 -2.70
CA ASP A 115 -3.56 6.04 -3.81
C ASP A 115 -4.69 7.05 -4.05
N SER A 116 -4.73 7.52 -5.30
CA SER A 116 -5.76 8.40 -5.83
C SER A 116 -6.53 7.76 -6.98
N LEU A 117 -6.09 6.58 -7.42
CA LEU A 117 -6.73 5.85 -8.50
C LEU A 117 -7.99 5.15 -8.01
N LEU A 118 -7.96 4.54 -6.82
CA LEU A 118 -9.04 3.74 -6.25
C LEU A 118 -9.31 4.18 -4.80
N PRO A 119 -9.81 5.42 -4.59
CA PRO A 119 -9.86 6.03 -3.27
C PRO A 119 -10.65 5.25 -2.21
N ASP A 120 -11.69 4.50 -2.61
CA ASP A 120 -12.30 3.46 -1.77
C ASP A 120 -12.16 2.10 -2.46
N MET A 121 -11.10 1.40 -2.07
CA MET A 121 -10.75 0.11 -2.62
C MET A 121 -11.68 -1.01 -2.18
N VAL A 122 -12.05 -1.02 -0.90
CA VAL A 122 -12.93 -2.05 -0.35
C VAL A 122 -14.28 -2.00 -1.07
N LYS A 123 -14.85 -0.81 -1.26
CA LYS A 123 -16.04 -0.62 -2.10
C LYS A 123 -15.81 -1.07 -3.54
N SER A 124 -14.66 -0.76 -4.12
CA SER A 124 -14.32 -1.18 -5.48
C SER A 124 -14.25 -2.71 -5.64
N SER A 125 -13.91 -3.45 -4.58
CA SER A 125 -13.95 -4.92 -4.59
C SER A 125 -15.38 -5.47 -4.70
N TYR A 126 -16.35 -4.89 -3.99
CA TYR A 126 -17.77 -5.24 -4.10
C TYR A 126 -18.34 -4.99 -5.50
N ASN A 127 -17.77 -4.02 -6.22
CA ASN A 127 -18.14 -3.70 -7.61
C ASN A 127 -17.55 -4.67 -8.65
N GLY A 128 -16.83 -5.71 -8.22
CA GLY A 128 -16.29 -6.73 -9.11
C GLY A 128 -15.10 -6.26 -9.97
N VAL A 129 -14.43 -5.20 -9.55
CA VAL A 129 -13.26 -4.64 -10.26
C VAL A 129 -12.06 -5.57 -10.18
N PHE A 130 -11.90 -6.26 -9.05
CA PHE A 130 -10.70 -7.06 -8.75
C PHE A 130 -10.94 -8.56 -8.81
N LEU A 131 -9.87 -9.27 -9.15
CA LEU A 131 -9.78 -10.71 -9.15
C LEU A 131 -9.73 -11.23 -7.72
N ASP A 132 -10.45 -12.31 -7.44
CA ASP A 132 -10.21 -13.11 -6.23
C ASP A 132 -8.84 -13.79 -6.36
N LEU A 133 -7.85 -13.25 -5.69
CA LEU A 133 -6.47 -13.67 -5.73
C LEU A 133 -6.30 -15.11 -5.25
N ASN A 134 -7.22 -15.65 -4.44
CA ASN A 134 -7.21 -17.08 -4.07
C ASN A 134 -7.16 -18.02 -5.29
N THR A 135 -7.60 -17.54 -6.46
CA THR A 135 -7.58 -18.27 -7.73
C THR A 135 -6.20 -18.34 -8.40
N VAL A 136 -5.25 -17.49 -8.00
CA VAL A 136 -3.94 -17.33 -8.67
C VAL A 136 -2.74 -17.28 -7.71
N ILE A 137 -2.94 -17.32 -6.39
CA ILE A 137 -1.87 -17.18 -5.38
C ILE A 137 -1.25 -18.50 -4.89
N ASP A 138 -1.27 -19.56 -5.71
CA ASP A 138 -0.66 -20.84 -5.32
C ASP A 138 0.83 -20.70 -4.93
N GLY A 139 1.57 -19.81 -5.59
CA GLY A 139 2.98 -19.53 -5.30
C GLY A 139 3.25 -18.79 -3.98
N ILE A 140 2.20 -18.27 -3.33
CA ILE A 140 2.31 -17.58 -2.03
C ILE A 140 2.18 -18.59 -0.87
N LYS A 141 1.64 -19.78 -1.14
CA LYS A 141 1.45 -20.84 -0.13
C LYS A 141 2.81 -21.31 0.39
N GLY A 142 3.03 -21.11 1.69
CA GLY A 142 4.26 -21.54 2.37
C GLY A 142 5.34 -20.45 2.48
N LEU A 143 5.13 -19.26 1.91
CA LEU A 143 5.96 -18.10 2.24
C LEU A 143 5.76 -17.71 3.72
N PRO A 144 6.82 -17.27 4.43
CA PRO A 144 6.75 -16.96 5.85
C PRO A 144 6.17 -15.56 6.08
N LEU A 145 4.95 -15.32 5.59
CA LEU A 145 4.29 -14.02 5.63
C LEU A 145 3.61 -13.77 6.98
N ASN A 146 3.55 -12.50 7.39
CA ASN A 146 2.71 -12.04 8.49
C ASN A 146 1.24 -12.22 8.11
N GLN A 147 0.62 -13.28 8.64
CA GLN A 147 -0.75 -13.66 8.29
C GLN A 147 -1.79 -12.65 8.75
N THR A 148 -1.55 -11.92 9.84
CA THR A 148 -2.44 -10.83 10.28
C THR A 148 -2.50 -9.75 9.21
N VAL A 149 -1.34 -9.39 8.65
CA VAL A 149 -1.26 -8.37 7.60
C VAL A 149 -1.84 -8.87 6.28
N VAL A 150 -1.49 -10.08 5.82
CA VAL A 150 -2.04 -10.65 4.57
C VAL A 150 -3.57 -10.67 4.59
N LYS A 151 -4.18 -11.08 5.71
CA LYS A 151 -5.63 -11.13 5.88
C LYS A 151 -6.34 -9.79 5.77
N ALA A 152 -5.64 -8.67 5.95
CA ALA A 152 -6.23 -7.33 5.78
C ALA A 152 -6.78 -7.10 4.37
N GLY A 153 -6.27 -7.85 3.37
CA GLY A 153 -6.73 -7.76 1.98
C GLY A 153 -7.88 -8.70 1.63
N GLU A 154 -8.45 -9.42 2.61
CA GLU A 154 -9.64 -10.23 2.42
C GLU A 154 -10.93 -9.40 2.55
N VAL A 155 -11.87 -9.62 1.63
CA VAL A 155 -13.25 -9.09 1.69
C VAL A 155 -14.19 -10.27 1.45
N ASP A 156 -15.15 -10.50 2.34
CA ASP A 156 -16.10 -11.63 2.31
C ASP A 156 -15.43 -13.00 2.10
N GLY A 157 -14.27 -13.22 2.73
CA GLY A 157 -13.49 -14.46 2.63
C GLY A 157 -12.74 -14.67 1.31
N LYS A 158 -12.65 -13.64 0.46
CA LYS A 158 -11.86 -13.63 -0.78
C LYS A 158 -10.71 -12.65 -0.67
N GLN A 159 -9.52 -13.05 -1.09
CA GLN A 159 -8.35 -12.17 -1.11
C GLN A 159 -8.43 -11.27 -2.34
N TYR A 160 -8.66 -9.96 -2.20
CA TYR A 160 -8.70 -9.04 -3.34
C TYR A 160 -7.46 -8.15 -3.44
N PHE A 161 -6.87 -7.84 -2.29
CA PHE A 161 -5.68 -7.01 -2.19
C PHE A 161 -4.57 -7.84 -1.58
N LEU A 162 -3.35 -7.71 -2.09
CA LEU A 162 -2.18 -8.38 -1.55
C LEU A 162 -1.27 -7.34 -0.90
N PRO A 163 -1.23 -7.24 0.43
CA PRO A 163 -0.27 -6.40 1.13
C PRO A 163 1.16 -6.77 0.73
N LEU A 164 1.94 -5.78 0.34
CA LEU A 164 3.37 -5.92 0.02
C LEU A 164 4.24 -5.30 1.12
N GLY A 165 3.73 -4.28 1.79
CA GLY A 165 4.36 -3.66 2.95
C GLY A 165 3.35 -2.91 3.83
N TYR A 166 3.73 -2.68 5.07
CA TYR A 166 2.90 -2.00 6.06
C TYR A 166 3.71 -1.05 6.94
N ARG A 167 3.01 -0.21 7.70
CA ARG A 167 3.58 0.69 8.68
C ARG A 167 2.98 0.51 10.08
N LEU A 168 3.78 0.87 11.08
CA LEU A 168 3.37 1.02 12.47
C LEU A 168 3.59 2.47 12.91
N ALA A 169 2.66 3.00 13.69
CA ALA A 169 2.81 4.29 14.35
C ALA A 169 3.21 4.08 15.81
N GLY A 170 3.99 4.99 16.36
CA GLY A 170 4.46 4.93 17.73
C GLY A 170 5.18 6.19 18.17
N ILE A 171 5.87 6.09 19.30
CA ILE A 171 6.69 7.17 19.86
C ILE A 171 8.13 6.68 19.89
N ALA A 172 9.03 7.43 19.25
CA ALA A 172 10.46 7.24 19.39
C ALA A 172 10.93 7.93 20.68
N VAL A 173 11.75 7.25 21.48
CA VAL A 173 12.26 7.76 22.76
C VAL A 173 13.71 7.32 22.93
N ALA A 174 14.59 8.21 23.39
CA ALA A 174 15.94 7.83 23.76
C ALA A 174 15.94 6.92 25.01
N ASP A 175 16.79 5.90 25.03
CA ASP A 175 16.82 4.87 26.09
C ASP A 175 17.10 5.47 27.47
N ASP A 176 17.93 6.52 27.54
CA ASP A 176 18.22 7.27 28.78
C ASP A 176 17.00 8.01 29.36
N THR A 177 16.10 8.44 28.48
CA THR A 177 14.84 9.11 28.82
C THR A 177 13.77 8.07 29.20
N LEU A 178 13.77 6.92 28.53
CA LEU A 178 12.83 5.83 28.82
C LEU A 178 13.14 5.16 30.17
N GLY A 179 14.39 4.76 30.39
CA GLY A 179 14.78 3.95 31.54
C GLY A 179 13.95 2.65 31.64
N ASP A 180 13.49 2.32 32.85
CA ASP A 180 12.68 1.11 33.11
C ASP A 180 11.17 1.33 32.86
N PHE A 181 10.76 2.48 32.32
CA PHE A 181 9.34 2.78 32.11
C PHE A 181 8.74 1.88 31.04
N GLN A 182 7.57 1.32 31.37
CA GLN A 182 6.77 0.53 30.46
C GLN A 182 5.35 1.09 30.46
N PRO A 183 4.86 1.61 29.31
CA PRO A 183 3.50 2.11 29.24
C PRO A 183 2.52 0.96 29.45
N SER A 184 1.46 1.24 30.19
CA SER A 184 0.48 0.25 30.65
C SER A 184 -0.88 0.38 29.97
N SER A 185 -1.17 1.54 29.37
CA SER A 185 -2.41 1.77 28.66
C SER A 185 -2.52 0.92 27.39
N GLY A 186 -3.67 0.27 27.20
CA GLY A 186 -4.04 -0.37 25.94
C GLY A 186 -4.75 0.58 24.95
N GLN A 187 -5.03 1.83 25.34
CA GLN A 187 -5.75 2.81 24.52
C GLN A 187 -4.80 3.91 24.00
N PRO A 188 -4.85 4.30 22.71
CA PRO A 188 -3.91 5.24 22.10
C PRO A 188 -3.80 6.60 22.81
N ASP A 189 -4.93 7.21 23.18
CA ASP A 189 -5.00 8.55 23.78
C ASP A 189 -4.35 8.59 25.18
N LYS A 190 -4.63 7.56 25.99
CA LYS A 190 -4.06 7.39 27.31
C LYS A 190 -2.59 7.02 27.23
N PHE A 191 -2.20 6.19 26.27
CA PHE A 191 -0.81 5.84 26.01
C PHE A 191 0.01 7.09 25.66
N LEU A 192 -0.50 7.94 24.76
CA LEU A 192 0.15 9.20 24.38
C LEU A 192 0.43 10.07 25.63
N LYS A 193 -0.59 10.25 26.48
CA LYS A 193 -0.48 11.02 27.73
C LYS A 193 0.48 10.39 28.74
N GLU A 194 0.47 9.07 28.86
CA GLU A 194 1.34 8.31 29.77
C GLU A 194 2.82 8.52 29.41
N VAL A 195 3.15 8.39 28.11
CA VAL A 195 4.52 8.58 27.61
C VAL A 195 4.94 10.04 27.72
N ALA A 196 4.06 11.00 27.39
CA ALA A 196 4.35 12.43 27.53
C ALA A 196 4.66 12.81 28.99
N ALA A 197 3.85 12.32 29.94
CA ALA A 197 4.03 12.56 31.36
C ALA A 197 5.34 11.96 31.89
N HIS A 198 5.70 10.75 31.45
CA HIS A 198 6.97 10.11 31.83
C HIS A 198 8.18 10.89 31.29
N ALA A 199 8.13 11.29 30.02
CA ALA A 199 9.21 12.05 29.39
C ALA A 199 9.27 13.53 29.81
N GLY A 200 8.30 14.01 30.60
CA GLY A 200 8.26 15.39 31.07
C GLY A 200 7.96 16.42 29.97
N VAL A 201 7.25 16.01 28.91
CA VAL A 201 6.85 16.89 27.79
C VAL A 201 5.35 17.16 27.83
N GLU A 202 4.94 18.36 27.39
CA GLU A 202 3.51 18.72 27.31
C GLU A 202 2.83 18.11 26.08
N SER A 203 3.56 17.97 24.97
CA SER A 203 3.11 17.38 23.69
C SER A 203 4.30 16.92 22.87
N PHE A 204 4.04 16.23 21.76
CA PHE A 204 5.08 15.82 20.82
C PHE A 204 5.17 16.78 19.63
N ARG A 205 6.34 16.86 18.99
CA ARG A 205 6.56 17.75 17.83
C ARG A 205 5.65 17.36 16.67
N ASN A 206 5.61 16.07 16.35
CA ASN A 206 4.85 15.51 15.24
C ASN A 206 3.47 14.97 15.66
N GLU A 207 2.96 15.34 16.84
CA GLU A 207 1.63 14.92 17.30
C GLU A 207 0.52 15.29 16.30
N SER A 208 0.63 16.47 15.67
CA SER A 208 -0.33 16.91 14.66
C SER A 208 -0.36 16.04 13.40
N LEU A 209 0.71 15.28 13.11
CA LEU A 209 0.73 14.36 11.97
C LEU A 209 -0.23 13.19 12.15
N MET A 210 -0.57 12.83 13.40
CA MET A 210 -1.53 11.76 13.70
C MET A 210 -2.91 12.04 13.11
N LYS A 211 -3.26 13.30 12.84
CA LYS A 211 -4.51 13.70 12.18
C LYS A 211 -4.67 13.01 10.82
N TRP A 212 -3.57 12.77 10.10
CA TRP A 212 -3.58 12.16 8.77
C TRP A 212 -3.79 10.64 8.78
N TYR A 213 -3.64 9.98 9.92
CA TYR A 213 -3.74 8.53 10.03
C TYR A 213 -4.48 8.04 11.27
N LEU A 214 -5.34 8.89 11.83
CA LEU A 214 -6.02 8.69 13.11
C LEU A 214 -6.81 7.38 13.16
N PRO A 215 -7.72 7.07 12.20
CA PRO A 215 -8.41 5.78 12.17
C PRO A 215 -7.47 4.60 12.27
N GLY A 216 -6.35 4.63 11.56
CA GLY A 216 -5.40 3.54 11.55
C GLY A 216 -4.57 3.36 12.83
N LEU A 217 -4.82 4.14 13.89
CA LEU A 217 -4.33 3.83 15.24
C LEU A 217 -5.17 2.73 15.93
N PHE A 218 -6.41 2.53 15.48
CA PHE A 218 -7.37 1.62 16.11
C PHE A 218 -7.51 0.31 15.34
N GLY A 219 -7.83 -0.78 16.04
CA GLY A 219 -8.06 -2.09 15.41
C GLY A 219 -9.39 -2.18 14.66
N THR A 220 -10.42 -1.48 15.13
CA THR A 220 -11.77 -1.50 14.55
C THR A 220 -11.93 -0.46 13.42
N PRO A 221 -12.55 -0.83 12.27
CA PRO A 221 -12.83 0.12 11.19
C PRO A 221 -13.98 1.09 11.51
N VAL A 222 -13.94 2.24 10.85
CA VAL A 222 -15.02 3.24 10.86
C VAL A 222 -16.14 2.84 9.91
N LEU A 223 -15.79 2.27 8.76
CA LEU A 223 -16.73 1.83 7.74
C LEU A 223 -16.91 0.31 7.82
N ASP A 224 -18.16 -0.12 7.98
CA ASP A 224 -18.56 -1.51 7.88
C ASP A 224 -19.38 -1.71 6.61
N TYR A 225 -18.79 -2.35 5.61
CA TYR A 225 -19.42 -2.58 4.31
C TYR A 225 -20.41 -3.75 4.32
N GLU A 226 -20.25 -4.70 5.24
CA GLU A 226 -21.16 -5.85 5.38
C GLU A 226 -22.45 -5.42 6.07
N GLU A 227 -22.32 -4.75 7.23
CA GLU A 227 -23.46 -4.20 7.98
C GLU A 227 -23.95 -2.86 7.42
N LYS A 228 -23.24 -2.30 6.44
CA LYS A 228 -23.57 -1.03 5.77
C LYS A 228 -23.74 0.11 6.76
N SER A 229 -22.78 0.24 7.66
CA SER A 229 -22.86 1.16 8.79
C SER A 229 -21.56 1.93 9.00
N VAL A 230 -21.68 3.07 9.66
CA VAL A 230 -20.54 3.89 10.09
C VAL A 230 -20.46 3.84 11.61
N THR A 231 -19.38 3.28 12.13
CA THR A 231 -19.16 3.12 13.57
C THR A 231 -17.97 3.96 14.01
N VAL A 232 -18.24 4.98 14.83
CA VAL A 232 -17.20 5.79 15.46
C VAL A 232 -17.14 5.42 16.93
N SER A 233 -16.02 4.81 17.36
CA SER A 233 -15.81 4.45 18.76
C SER A 233 -15.62 5.69 19.63
N LYS A 234 -15.90 5.57 20.93
CA LYS A 234 -15.69 6.68 21.87
C LYS A 234 -14.20 7.00 21.96
N GLU A 235 -13.35 6.00 21.88
CA GLU A 235 -11.90 6.09 21.93
C GLU A 235 -11.33 6.86 20.72
N LEU A 236 -11.86 6.62 19.51
CA LEU A 236 -11.50 7.40 18.33
C LEU A 236 -11.94 8.86 18.47
N GLN A 237 -13.16 9.08 18.95
CA GLN A 237 -13.66 10.44 19.22
C GLN A 237 -12.80 11.17 20.25
N ASP A 238 -12.44 10.52 21.36
CA ASP A 238 -11.62 11.12 22.42
C ASP A 238 -10.22 11.50 21.90
N MET A 239 -9.63 10.65 21.06
CA MET A 239 -8.36 10.95 20.39
C MET A 239 -8.51 12.09 19.37
N ALA A 240 -9.62 12.15 18.63
CA ALA A 240 -9.91 13.23 17.69
C ALA A 240 -10.07 14.59 18.41
N GLU A 241 -10.76 14.62 19.54
CA GLU A 241 -10.91 15.80 20.41
C GLU A 241 -9.54 16.26 20.94
N LEU A 242 -8.72 15.32 21.42
CA LEU A 242 -7.36 15.61 21.86
C LEU A 242 -6.50 16.24 20.74
N LEU A 243 -6.55 15.67 19.54
CA LEU A 243 -5.77 16.17 18.40
C LEU A 243 -6.33 17.50 17.86
N GLU A 244 -7.63 17.77 17.97
CA GLU A 244 -8.19 19.07 17.59
C GLU A 244 -7.64 20.18 18.48
N GLU A 245 -7.55 19.94 19.79
CA GLU A 245 -6.98 20.87 20.77
C GLU A 245 -5.46 21.02 20.60
N GLY A 246 -4.77 19.94 20.20
CA GLY A 246 -3.33 19.89 20.01
C GLY A 246 -2.83 20.47 18.67
N SER A 247 -1.91 21.43 18.74
CA SER A 247 -1.16 21.93 17.58
C SER A 247 0.16 21.18 17.33
N GLY A 248 0.61 20.36 18.28
CA GLY A 248 2.01 19.90 18.37
C GLY A 248 2.96 21.02 18.80
N ILE A 249 4.25 20.69 18.99
CA ILE A 249 5.29 21.68 19.31
C ILE A 249 5.73 22.41 18.03
N THR A 250 5.51 23.72 17.97
CA THR A 250 5.95 24.57 16.84
C THR A 250 7.31 25.24 17.06
N ASP A 251 7.95 25.02 18.22
CA ASP A 251 9.28 25.58 18.52
C ASP A 251 10.37 24.78 17.80
N GLU A 252 11.09 25.44 16.90
CA GLU A 252 12.22 24.87 16.15
C GLU A 252 13.35 24.40 17.07
N ASN A 253 13.44 24.92 18.30
CA ASN A 253 14.47 24.54 19.28
C ASN A 253 14.06 23.39 20.20
N ALA A 254 12.83 22.87 20.08
CA ALA A 254 12.40 21.72 20.86
C ALA A 254 13.34 20.52 20.59
N PRO A 255 13.59 19.64 21.57
CA PRO A 255 14.37 18.43 21.29
C PRO A 255 13.69 17.57 20.21
N GLU A 256 14.48 16.81 19.45
CA GLU A 256 13.96 15.88 18.43
C GLU A 256 13.28 14.65 19.03
N LEU A 257 13.58 14.34 20.30
CA LEU A 257 13.01 13.21 21.04
C LEU A 257 12.54 13.63 22.44
N PRO A 258 11.50 12.99 22.99
CA PRO A 258 10.68 11.97 22.34
C PRO A 258 9.77 12.57 21.27
N ASP A 259 9.36 11.77 20.28
CA ASP A 259 8.44 12.24 19.24
C ASP A 259 7.59 11.15 18.61
N VAL A 260 6.43 11.54 18.07
CA VAL A 260 5.55 10.64 17.32
C VAL A 260 6.17 10.35 15.96
N MET A 261 6.27 9.06 15.61
CA MET A 261 6.90 8.61 14.36
C MET A 261 6.17 7.42 13.76
N THR A 262 6.51 7.14 12.50
CA THR A 262 6.14 5.90 11.83
C THR A 262 7.38 5.08 11.50
N ILE A 263 7.22 3.77 11.49
CA ILE A 263 8.14 2.83 10.86
C ILE A 263 7.39 2.15 9.72
N GLY A 264 7.96 2.10 8.53
CA GLY A 264 7.29 1.45 7.39
C GLY A 264 6.43 2.35 6.50
N SER A 265 6.41 3.68 6.68
CA SER A 265 5.74 4.55 5.70
C SER A 265 6.56 4.57 4.41
N SER A 266 5.87 4.61 3.26
CA SER A 266 6.54 4.60 1.96
C SER A 266 7.33 5.89 1.69
N ASN A 267 7.05 6.96 2.45
CA ASN A 267 7.57 8.30 2.23
C ASN A 267 8.33 8.89 3.44
N ASP A 268 8.45 8.16 4.55
CA ASP A 268 9.08 8.62 5.80
C ASP A 268 10.21 7.69 6.24
N GLU A 269 11.39 8.26 6.49
CA GLU A 269 12.57 7.58 7.00
C GLU A 269 13.07 8.16 8.34
N GLY A 270 12.30 9.04 8.99
CA GLY A 270 12.71 9.77 10.18
C GLY A 270 13.25 8.86 11.29
N PHE A 271 12.53 7.79 11.61
CA PHE A 271 13.00 6.82 12.60
C PHE A 271 14.32 6.14 12.20
N ALA A 272 14.45 5.76 10.93
CA ALA A 272 15.68 5.12 10.45
C ALA A 272 16.88 6.09 10.50
N MET A 273 16.66 7.39 10.25
CA MET A 273 17.70 8.40 10.41
C MET A 273 18.13 8.56 11.86
N LEU A 274 17.19 8.57 12.81
CA LEU A 274 17.51 8.64 14.23
C LEU A 274 18.32 7.44 14.71
N VAL A 275 17.92 6.23 14.34
CA VAL A 275 18.69 5.00 14.66
C VAL A 275 20.12 5.08 14.14
N LYS A 276 20.33 5.58 12.92
CA LYS A 276 21.68 5.73 12.36
C LYS A 276 22.53 6.70 13.19
N GLN A 277 21.96 7.83 13.59
CA GLN A 277 22.65 8.82 14.41
C GLN A 277 22.95 8.28 15.81
N SER A 278 22.09 7.40 16.32
CA SER A 278 22.21 6.77 17.63
C SER A 278 23.45 5.88 17.76
N PHE A 279 23.87 5.21 16.68
CA PHE A 279 25.07 4.39 16.70
C PHE A 279 26.35 5.21 16.93
N ALA A 280 26.39 6.44 16.42
CA ALA A 280 27.54 7.33 16.64
C ALA A 280 27.51 7.98 18.03
N SER A 281 26.32 8.25 18.59
CA SER A 281 26.19 8.88 19.92
C SER A 281 26.30 7.88 21.06
N GLY A 282 26.00 6.60 20.81
CA GLY A 282 25.96 5.53 21.82
C GLY A 282 24.67 5.52 22.66
N THR A 283 23.74 6.45 22.43
CA THR A 283 22.42 6.46 23.08
C THR A 283 21.43 5.72 22.20
N ASP A 284 20.92 4.57 22.65
CA ASP A 284 19.95 3.80 21.87
C ASP A 284 18.59 4.52 21.75
N ILE A 285 17.87 4.27 20.66
CA ILE A 285 16.51 4.80 20.42
C ILE A 285 15.51 3.64 20.47
N LYS A 286 14.50 3.76 21.32
CA LYS A 286 13.40 2.81 21.45
C LYS A 286 12.18 3.29 20.66
N PHE A 287 11.42 2.34 20.12
CA PHE A 287 10.14 2.60 19.49
C PHE A 287 9.02 1.97 20.32
N LEU A 288 8.14 2.81 20.85
CA LEU A 288 6.96 2.38 21.59
C LEU A 288 5.75 2.43 20.65
N PRO A 289 5.27 1.29 20.10
CA PRO A 289 4.15 1.31 19.18
C PRO A 289 2.86 1.71 19.88
N PHE A 290 1.98 2.42 19.18
CA PHE A 290 0.65 2.74 19.72
C PHE A 290 -0.14 1.44 19.94
N PRO A 291 -0.75 1.27 21.13
CA PRO A 291 -1.65 0.15 21.37
C PRO A 291 -2.96 0.39 20.61
N ASN A 292 -3.59 -0.66 20.08
CA ASN A 292 -4.75 -0.55 19.20
C ASN A 292 -6.12 -0.57 19.89
N GLY A 293 -6.17 -0.65 21.23
CA GLY A 293 -7.39 -0.85 22.00
C GLY A 293 -7.82 -2.31 22.16
N GLU A 294 -7.19 -3.24 21.44
CA GLU A 294 -7.58 -4.66 21.33
C GLU A 294 -6.49 -5.63 21.86
N GLY A 295 -5.52 -5.12 22.61
CA GLY A 295 -4.46 -5.93 23.23
C GLY A 295 -3.25 -6.20 22.32
N GLY A 296 -3.03 -5.38 21.30
CA GLY A 296 -1.81 -5.39 20.50
C GLY A 296 -1.62 -4.06 19.77
N VAL A 297 -1.04 -4.12 18.57
CA VAL A 297 -0.82 -2.93 17.72
C VAL A 297 -1.53 -3.10 16.38
N ASN A 298 -1.97 -1.98 15.79
CA ASN A 298 -2.59 -1.98 14.47
C ASN A 298 -1.54 -1.65 13.40
N ALA A 299 -1.42 -2.53 12.40
CA ALA A 299 -0.68 -2.25 11.19
C ALA A 299 -1.58 -1.53 10.16
N GLN A 300 -1.01 -0.52 9.50
CA GLN A 300 -1.63 0.09 8.33
C GLN A 300 -0.92 -0.42 7.10
N VAL A 301 -1.62 -1.09 6.20
CA VAL A 301 -1.05 -1.47 4.91
C VAL A 301 -0.65 -0.18 4.20
N SER A 302 0.59 -0.11 3.70
CA SER A 302 1.15 1.11 3.09
C SER A 302 1.57 0.90 1.65
N ILE A 303 1.77 -0.36 1.24
CA ILE A 303 2.05 -0.76 -0.14
C ILE A 303 1.36 -2.08 -0.40
N PHE A 304 0.69 -2.20 -1.54
CA PHE A 304 -0.10 -3.40 -1.86
C PHE A 304 -0.31 -3.56 -3.36
N ALA A 305 -0.79 -4.74 -3.74
CA ALA A 305 -1.15 -5.07 -5.11
C ALA A 305 -2.61 -5.49 -5.25
N ALA A 306 -3.17 -5.27 -6.44
CA ALA A 306 -4.45 -5.83 -6.86
C ALA A 306 -4.37 -6.29 -8.32
N VAL A 307 -5.24 -7.21 -8.73
CA VAL A 307 -5.33 -7.70 -10.11
C VAL A 307 -6.73 -7.45 -10.65
N ARG A 308 -6.85 -6.96 -11.88
CA ARG A 308 -8.15 -6.71 -12.53
C ARG A 308 -8.89 -8.04 -12.75
N ALA A 309 -10.19 -8.08 -12.42
CA ALA A 309 -11.01 -9.30 -12.41
C ALA A 309 -11.00 -10.09 -13.73
N ASN A 310 -10.98 -9.39 -14.86
CA ASN A 310 -11.05 -9.96 -16.21
C ASN A 310 -9.72 -9.82 -16.97
N SER A 311 -8.59 -9.83 -16.27
CA SER A 311 -7.27 -9.85 -16.91
C SER A 311 -7.05 -11.15 -17.69
N ALA A 312 -6.53 -11.01 -18.92
CA ALA A 312 -6.07 -12.16 -19.71
C ALA A 312 -4.70 -12.70 -19.22
N CYS A 313 -4.06 -11.96 -18.31
CA CYS A 313 -2.75 -12.24 -17.74
C CYS A 313 -2.86 -12.69 -16.27
N ALA A 314 -4.03 -13.14 -15.81
CA ALA A 314 -4.28 -13.43 -14.39
C ALA A 314 -3.29 -14.45 -13.79
N SER A 315 -2.91 -15.48 -14.54
CA SER A 315 -1.93 -16.47 -14.08
C SER A 315 -0.52 -15.87 -13.96
N GLN A 316 -0.07 -15.13 -14.98
CA GLN A 316 1.21 -14.42 -14.94
C GLN A 316 1.25 -13.34 -13.84
N ALA A 317 0.12 -12.69 -13.58
CA ALA A 317 -0.02 -11.75 -12.47
C ALA A 317 0.19 -12.47 -11.13
N GLY A 318 -0.40 -13.65 -10.92
CA GLY A 318 -0.18 -14.46 -9.71
C GLY A 318 1.28 -14.82 -9.48
N GLU A 319 1.99 -15.23 -10.53
CA GLU A 319 3.44 -15.50 -10.49
C GLU A 319 4.25 -14.25 -10.13
N PHE A 320 3.91 -13.11 -10.74
CA PHE A 320 4.53 -11.82 -10.42
C PHE A 320 4.30 -11.42 -8.95
N LEU A 321 3.08 -11.59 -8.42
CA LEU A 321 2.78 -11.31 -7.02
C LEU A 321 3.56 -12.20 -6.06
N ALA A 322 3.72 -13.49 -6.37
CA ALA A 322 4.55 -14.39 -5.57
C ALA A 322 6.04 -13.98 -5.62
N PHE A 323 6.53 -13.52 -6.77
CA PHE A 323 7.87 -12.97 -6.91
C PHE A 323 8.06 -11.74 -6.01
N LEU A 324 7.11 -10.79 -5.96
CA LEU A 324 7.18 -9.61 -5.10
C LEU A 324 7.26 -9.92 -3.59
N LEU A 325 6.70 -11.04 -3.14
CA LEU A 325 6.70 -11.47 -1.74
C LEU A 325 7.88 -12.38 -1.39
N SER A 326 8.68 -12.79 -2.37
CA SER A 326 9.81 -13.69 -2.15
C SER A 326 10.85 -13.10 -1.20
N ASP A 327 11.63 -13.97 -0.55
CA ASP A 327 12.78 -13.56 0.26
C ASP A 327 13.74 -12.69 -0.58
N GLU A 328 13.88 -12.98 -1.88
CA GLU A 328 14.73 -12.22 -2.78
C GLU A 328 14.28 -10.75 -2.91
N MET A 329 12.97 -10.55 -3.11
CA MET A 329 12.35 -9.24 -3.38
C MET A 329 11.86 -8.50 -2.13
N GLN A 330 11.94 -9.08 -0.94
CA GLN A 330 11.63 -8.34 0.29
C GLN A 330 12.84 -8.23 1.22
N GLY A 331 13.64 -9.29 1.33
CA GLY A 331 14.60 -9.44 2.42
C GLY A 331 16.05 -9.48 2.00
N SER A 332 16.38 -10.26 0.97
CA SER A 332 17.78 -10.52 0.65
C SER A 332 18.46 -9.26 0.13
N THR A 333 19.77 -9.16 0.38
CA THR A 333 20.68 -8.12 -0.14
C THR A 333 20.78 -8.07 -1.67
N GLY A 334 19.83 -8.66 -2.41
CA GLY A 334 19.65 -8.50 -3.85
C GLY A 334 19.58 -7.04 -4.31
N TRP A 335 19.14 -6.12 -3.43
CA TRP A 335 19.17 -4.67 -3.65
C TRP A 335 20.55 -4.11 -3.95
N GLU A 336 21.60 -4.62 -3.29
CA GLU A 336 23.00 -4.24 -3.57
C GLU A 336 23.39 -4.61 -5.01
N GLY A 337 22.84 -5.73 -5.52
CA GLY A 337 22.99 -6.19 -6.90
C GLY A 337 22.09 -5.47 -7.91
N PHE A 338 21.12 -4.68 -7.45
CA PHE A 338 20.20 -3.90 -8.29
C PHE A 338 20.62 -2.42 -8.47
N GLY A 339 21.75 -2.01 -7.90
CA GLY A 339 22.32 -0.66 -7.98
C GLY A 339 22.03 0.17 -6.73
N ASN A 340 22.26 1.50 -6.79
CA ASN A 340 21.93 2.44 -5.69
C ASN A 340 20.41 2.69 -5.62
N VAL A 341 19.60 1.64 -5.55
CA VAL A 341 18.14 1.73 -5.41
C VAL A 341 17.84 1.51 -3.93
N MET A 342 17.21 2.51 -3.30
CA MET A 342 16.77 2.36 -1.93
C MET A 342 15.63 1.34 -1.91
N GLY A 343 15.73 0.30 -1.06
CA GLY A 343 14.65 -0.65 -0.85
C GLY A 343 13.38 0.04 -0.35
N PRO A 344 12.23 -0.64 -0.35
CA PRO A 344 10.98 -0.04 0.08
C PRO A 344 11.11 0.41 1.54
N SER A 345 10.58 1.59 1.87
CA SER A 345 10.59 2.07 3.25
C SER A 345 9.62 1.32 4.15
N ALA A 346 8.69 0.55 3.56
CA ALA A 346 7.70 -0.25 4.24
C ALA A 346 8.27 -1.44 5.02
N ILE A 347 7.61 -1.80 6.13
CA ILE A 347 7.90 -3.07 6.79
C ILE A 347 7.43 -4.19 5.85
N PRO A 348 8.29 -5.15 5.51
CA PRO A 348 7.95 -6.21 4.59
C PRO A 348 6.95 -7.16 5.23
N VAL A 349 6.01 -7.65 4.42
CA VAL A 349 5.01 -8.64 4.87
C VAL A 349 5.66 -10.02 5.07
N ASN A 350 6.75 -10.31 4.37
CA ASN A 350 7.56 -11.50 4.58
C ASN A 350 8.41 -11.36 5.85
N ASN A 351 8.16 -12.21 6.85
CA ASN A 351 8.86 -12.13 8.14
C ASN A 351 10.37 -12.38 8.02
N ASN A 352 10.81 -13.21 7.06
CA ASN A 352 12.23 -13.43 6.82
C ASN A 352 12.95 -12.17 6.32
N ALA A 353 12.19 -11.21 5.78
CA ALA A 353 12.74 -9.99 5.19
C ALA A 353 12.93 -8.84 6.17
N VAL A 354 12.26 -8.87 7.33
CA VAL A 354 12.25 -7.75 8.27
C VAL A 354 13.65 -7.43 8.79
N VAL A 355 14.37 -8.43 9.30
CA VAL A 355 15.72 -8.22 9.86
C VAL A 355 16.72 -7.80 8.79
N PRO A 356 16.85 -8.51 7.65
CA PRO A 356 17.76 -8.09 6.58
C PRO A 356 17.50 -6.69 6.04
N LEU A 357 16.25 -6.30 5.82
CA LEU A 357 15.89 -4.97 5.31
C LEU A 357 16.34 -3.88 6.28
N PHE A 358 15.98 -4.00 7.56
CA PHE A 358 16.31 -2.99 8.55
C PHE A 358 17.80 -2.94 8.87
N GLN A 359 18.49 -4.08 8.91
CA GLN A 359 19.94 -4.11 9.09
C GLN A 359 20.64 -3.36 7.95
N TYR A 360 20.25 -3.61 6.70
CA TYR A 360 20.78 -2.88 5.55
C TYR A 360 20.46 -1.38 5.67
N LYS A 361 19.22 -1.03 6.01
CA LYS A 361 18.77 0.36 6.12
C LYS A 361 19.54 1.13 7.18
N PHE A 362 19.82 0.55 8.34
CA PHE A 362 20.50 1.21 9.44
C PHE A 362 22.03 1.23 9.29
N SER A 363 22.62 0.24 8.63
CA SER A 363 24.06 0.23 8.38
C SER A 363 24.47 1.06 7.16
N LEU A 364 23.62 1.13 6.12
CA LEU A 364 23.97 1.70 4.80
C LEU A 364 25.32 1.21 4.26
N GLY A 365 25.70 -0.03 4.59
CA GLY A 365 26.99 -0.62 4.20
C GLY A 365 28.20 -0.16 5.03
N ALA A 366 28.03 0.63 6.09
CA ALA A 366 29.10 0.92 7.04
C ALA A 366 29.41 -0.34 7.86
N GLU A 367 30.61 -0.90 7.68
CA GLU A 367 31.05 -2.12 8.39
C GLU A 367 31.04 -1.95 9.91
N GLU A 368 31.34 -0.74 10.40
CA GLU A 368 31.42 -0.45 11.84
C GLU A 368 30.08 -0.54 12.58
N TYR A 369 28.95 -0.34 11.87
CA TYR A 369 27.61 -0.36 12.48
C TYR A 369 26.82 -1.63 12.20
N GLN A 370 27.42 -2.64 11.54
CA GLN A 370 26.69 -3.87 11.15
C GLN A 370 26.10 -4.63 12.35
N GLU A 371 26.85 -4.74 13.45
CA GLU A 371 26.40 -5.47 14.63
C GLU A 371 25.25 -4.74 15.35
N ASP A 372 25.36 -3.42 15.51
CA ASP A 372 24.32 -2.61 16.16
C ASP A 372 23.07 -2.49 15.29
N ALA A 373 23.23 -2.38 13.97
CA ALA A 373 22.15 -2.44 13.00
C ALA A 373 21.40 -3.78 13.06
N ALA A 374 22.11 -4.91 13.15
CA ALA A 374 21.50 -6.23 13.28
C ALA A 374 20.70 -6.35 14.58
N LYS A 375 21.25 -5.89 15.72
CA LYS A 375 20.53 -5.89 17.01
C LYS A 375 19.27 -5.05 16.96
N LYS A 376 19.33 -3.84 16.39
CA LYS A 376 18.16 -2.96 16.24
C LYS A 376 17.12 -3.56 15.29
N ALA A 377 17.55 -4.19 14.20
CA ALA A 377 16.66 -4.87 13.28
C ALA A 377 15.91 -6.05 13.93
N GLU A 378 16.57 -6.82 14.78
CA GLU A 378 15.94 -7.88 15.58
C GLU A 378 14.93 -7.32 16.60
N GLU A 379 15.26 -6.21 17.28
CA GLU A 379 14.32 -5.49 18.16
C GLU A 379 13.05 -5.10 17.41
N LEU A 380 13.18 -4.50 16.21
CA LEU A 380 12.01 -4.14 15.39
C LEU A 380 11.26 -5.37 14.88
N SER A 381 11.95 -6.46 14.55
CA SER A 381 11.29 -7.72 14.17
C SER A 381 10.40 -8.23 15.29
N GLN A 382 10.82 -8.14 16.55
CA GLN A 382 9.96 -8.48 17.70
C GLN A 382 8.74 -7.57 17.81
N LEU A 383 8.86 -6.28 17.49
CA LEU A 383 7.69 -5.38 17.46
C LEU A 383 6.68 -5.80 16.39
N THR A 384 7.13 -6.28 15.22
CA THR A 384 6.22 -6.77 14.18
C THR A 384 5.37 -7.96 14.61
N GLN A 385 5.82 -8.73 15.61
CA GLN A 385 5.07 -9.85 16.18
C GLN A 385 3.95 -9.41 17.11
N GLN A 386 3.91 -8.14 17.53
CA GLN A 386 2.85 -7.57 18.36
C GLN A 386 1.62 -7.13 17.54
N VAL A 387 1.69 -7.23 16.21
CA VAL A 387 0.60 -6.87 15.29
C VAL A 387 -0.56 -7.86 15.46
N THR A 388 -1.66 -7.38 16.05
CA THR A 388 -2.88 -8.16 16.25
C THR A 388 -3.97 -7.81 15.26
N THR A 389 -3.92 -6.60 14.69
CA THR A 389 -4.84 -6.12 13.64
C THR A 389 -4.05 -5.48 12.51
N ALA A 390 -4.57 -5.56 11.29
CA ALA A 390 -4.02 -4.89 10.13
C ALA A 390 -5.15 -4.44 9.21
N ARG A 391 -5.06 -3.22 8.66
CA ARG A 391 -6.14 -2.63 7.86
C ARG A 391 -5.62 -1.76 6.71
N PHE A 392 -6.44 -1.65 5.67
CA PHE A 392 -6.37 -0.58 4.67
C PHE A 392 -7.13 0.62 5.25
N CYS A 393 -6.44 1.72 5.48
CA CYS A 393 -6.99 2.86 6.23
C CYS A 393 -7.06 4.14 5.39
N GLU A 394 -6.59 4.14 4.15
CA GLU A 394 -6.38 5.34 3.33
C GLU A 394 -7.67 6.15 3.18
N TYR A 395 -8.77 5.49 2.81
CA TYR A 395 -10.06 6.15 2.65
C TYR A 395 -10.59 6.72 3.97
N GLU A 396 -10.58 5.90 5.03
CA GLU A 396 -11.06 6.31 6.36
C GLU A 396 -10.23 7.45 6.93
N ASN A 397 -8.91 7.39 6.77
CA ASN A 397 -7.96 8.42 7.18
C ASN A 397 -8.30 9.75 6.49
N SER A 398 -8.49 9.73 5.16
CA SER A 398 -8.88 10.92 4.39
C SER A 398 -10.25 11.46 4.81
N LEU A 399 -11.23 10.56 4.99
CA LEU A 399 -12.59 10.88 5.38
C LEU A 399 -12.63 11.59 6.75
N ILE A 400 -12.03 10.96 7.78
CA ILE A 400 -12.01 11.52 9.13
C ILE A 400 -11.17 12.80 9.18
N TYR A 401 -10.06 12.86 8.45
CA TYR A 401 -9.27 14.09 8.35
C TYR A 401 -10.09 15.26 7.80
N GLN A 402 -10.83 15.04 6.71
CA GLN A 402 -11.66 16.06 6.10
C GLN A 402 -12.81 16.49 7.01
N THR A 403 -13.53 15.53 7.59
CA THR A 403 -14.67 15.77 8.47
C THR A 403 -14.29 16.49 9.76
N VAL A 404 -13.19 16.10 10.39
CA VAL A 404 -12.82 16.59 11.72
C VAL A 404 -11.87 17.78 11.62
N PHE A 405 -10.81 17.71 10.81
CA PHE A 405 -9.70 18.66 10.89
C PHE A 405 -9.69 19.72 9.79
N MET A 406 -10.39 19.50 8.67
CA MET A 406 -10.52 20.48 7.57
C MET A 406 -11.81 21.31 7.66
N THR A 407 -12.07 21.88 8.84
CA THR A 407 -13.29 22.66 9.09
C THR A 407 -12.97 24.05 9.66
N ASP A 408 -13.99 24.90 9.77
CA ASP A 408 -13.88 26.22 10.39
C ASP A 408 -13.87 26.20 11.92
N GLY A 409 -13.89 25.01 12.54
CA GLY A 409 -13.87 24.85 13.99
C GLY A 409 -15.23 25.12 14.67
N SER A 410 -16.30 25.40 13.93
CA SER A 410 -17.54 25.97 14.49
C SER A 410 -18.42 24.99 15.29
N ARG A 411 -18.27 23.68 15.07
CA ARG A 411 -19.05 22.62 15.74
C ARG A 411 -18.15 21.71 16.56
N PRO A 412 -18.58 21.12 17.69
CA PRO A 412 -17.76 20.14 18.41
C PRO A 412 -17.42 18.90 17.57
N VAL A 413 -16.27 18.25 17.81
CA VAL A 413 -15.86 16.99 17.13
C VAL A 413 -16.97 15.95 17.12
N ALA A 414 -17.61 15.72 18.27
CA ALA A 414 -18.70 14.77 18.42
C ALA A 414 -19.86 15.02 17.43
N GLU A 415 -20.21 16.30 17.22
CA GLU A 415 -21.27 16.68 16.29
C GLU A 415 -20.83 16.49 14.82
N ARG A 416 -19.57 16.77 14.49
CA ARG A 416 -19.02 16.54 13.14
C ARG A 416 -18.99 15.04 12.79
N LEU A 417 -18.56 14.20 13.73
CA LEU A 417 -18.54 12.75 13.56
C LEU A 417 -19.94 12.14 13.48
N GLU A 418 -20.94 12.71 14.16
CA GLU A 418 -22.33 12.27 14.00
C GLU A 418 -22.90 12.68 12.63
N ASN A 419 -22.64 13.91 12.18
CA ASN A 419 -23.03 14.36 10.84
C ASN A 419 -22.42 13.48 9.74
N LEU A 420 -21.19 12.99 9.91
CA LEU A 420 -20.56 12.06 8.98
C LEU A 420 -21.37 10.76 8.80
N LYS A 421 -21.94 10.23 9.88
CA LYS A 421 -22.80 9.04 9.80
C LYS A 421 -24.05 9.31 8.98
N ASP A 422 -24.64 10.50 9.13
CA ASP A 422 -25.80 10.92 8.35
C ASP A 422 -25.46 11.13 6.87
N GLU A 423 -24.30 11.73 6.56
CA GLU A 423 -23.82 11.96 5.20
C GLU A 423 -23.56 10.64 4.46
N LEU A 424 -23.01 9.64 5.15
CA LEU A 424 -22.68 8.34 4.57
C LEU A 424 -23.82 7.33 4.61
N ARG A 425 -25.03 7.73 5.06
CA ARG A 425 -26.16 6.82 5.19
C ARG A 425 -26.56 6.12 3.89
N PHE A 426 -26.33 6.75 2.74
CA PHE A 426 -26.58 6.18 1.41
C PHE A 426 -25.31 5.66 0.71
N TYR A 427 -24.14 5.83 1.34
CA TYR A 427 -22.87 5.47 0.74
C TYR A 427 -22.77 3.98 0.39
N PHE A 428 -23.41 3.11 1.17
CA PHE A 428 -23.42 1.66 0.99
C PHE A 428 -24.53 1.13 0.06
N GLU A 429 -25.39 2.02 -0.46
CA GLU A 429 -26.50 1.67 -1.37
C GLU A 429 -26.11 1.80 -2.85
N GLU A 430 -25.04 2.53 -3.15
CA GLU A 430 -24.42 2.68 -4.48
C GLU A 430 -23.24 1.74 -4.65
#